data_AF-W5SII1-F1
#
_entry.id   AF-W5SII1-F1
#
_cell.length_a   1.000
_cell.length_b   1.000
_cell.length_c   1.000
_cell.angle_alpha   90.00
_cell.angle_beta   90.00
_cell.angle_gamma   90.00
#
_symmetry.space_group_name_H-M   'P 1'
#
loop_
_entity.id
_entity.type
_entity.pdbx_description
1 polymer ?
#
loop_
_entity_poly.entity_id
_entity_poly.type
_entity_poly.pdbx_seq_one_letter_code
_entity_poly.pdbx_strand_id
1 'polypeptide(L)'
;MNDTNLNLSNKVNKTLKDIVKENENLSKELSLIKSKLKTKNTKPKSTPIRFYLNEKTIKLVKRCITKLQAIDPISGWFVYILSITGCRGVEIQNVKLADISQEKSNNDEVFYSLRVNVAKKRTSICIREVVIS
;
A
#
# COMPACT_ATOMS: atom_id res chain seq x y z
N MET A 1 39.99 -17.74 -65.10
CA MET A 1 39.22 -17.27 -63.92
C MET A 1 40.11 -17.45 -62.71
N ASN A 2 40.30 -16.36 -61.96
CA ASN A 2 41.56 -16.04 -61.28
C ASN A 2 41.72 -16.70 -59.91
N ASP A 3 42.89 -17.27 -59.63
CA ASP A 3 43.27 -17.88 -58.34
C ASP A 3 43.06 -16.94 -57.13
N THR A 4 43.09 -15.63 -57.37
CA THR A 4 42.78 -14.60 -56.37
C THR A 4 41.32 -14.62 -55.91
N ASN A 5 40.36 -14.92 -56.81
CA ASN A 5 38.94 -15.07 -56.45
C ASN A 5 38.68 -16.36 -55.66
N LEU A 6 39.40 -17.44 -55.97
CA LEU A 6 39.30 -18.71 -55.24
C LEU A 6 39.85 -18.57 -53.81
N ASN A 7 40.98 -17.87 -53.66
CA ASN A 7 41.60 -17.63 -52.35
C ASN A 7 40.74 -16.70 -51.47
N LEU A 8 40.11 -15.68 -52.06
CA LEU A 8 39.17 -14.81 -51.36
C LEU A 8 37.91 -15.57 -50.90
N SER A 9 37.34 -16.41 -51.77
CA SER A 9 36.19 -17.28 -51.44
C SER A 9 36.49 -18.24 -50.28
N ASN A 10 37.67 -18.87 -50.29
CA ASN A 10 38.11 -19.76 -49.22
C ASN A 10 38.30 -19.01 -47.89
N LYS A 11 38.84 -17.79 -47.93
CA LYS A 11 38.98 -16.94 -46.74
C LYS A 11 37.63 -16.54 -46.15
N VAL A 12 36.68 -16.12 -46.99
CA VAL A 12 35.32 -15.76 -46.58
C VAL A 12 34.59 -16.94 -45.95
N ASN A 13 34.69 -18.12 -46.56
CA ASN A 13 34.08 -19.34 -46.03
C ASN A 13 34.68 -19.77 -44.68
N LYS A 14 35.98 -19.55 -44.48
CA LYS A 14 36.62 -19.81 -43.18
C LYS A 14 36.11 -18.86 -42.10
N THR A 15 36.07 -17.55 -42.38
CA THR A 15 35.53 -16.56 -41.43
C THR A 15 34.06 -16.79 -41.11
N LEU A 16 33.24 -17.19 -42.10
CA LEU A 16 31.83 -17.52 -41.84
C LEU A 16 31.69 -18.72 -40.90
N LYS A 17 32.51 -19.76 -41.06
CA LYS A 17 32.51 -20.92 -40.16
C LYS A 17 32.91 -20.55 -38.74
N ASP A 18 33.90 -19.69 -38.59
CA ASP A 18 34.37 -19.23 -37.28
C ASP A 18 33.29 -18.39 -36.57
N ILE A 19 32.62 -17.47 -37.30
CA ILE A 19 31.52 -16.65 -36.77
C ILE A 19 30.32 -17.52 -36.35
N VAL A 20 29.95 -18.52 -37.14
CA VAL A 20 28.85 -19.44 -36.80
C VAL A 20 29.16 -20.18 -35.51
N LYS A 21 30.38 -20.69 -35.36
CA LYS A 21 30.83 -21.41 -34.17
C LYS A 21 30.82 -20.52 -32.92
N GLU A 22 31.24 -19.26 -33.05
CA GLU A 22 31.22 -18.29 -31.97
C GLU A 22 29.78 -17.96 -31.53
N ASN A 23 28.87 -17.75 -32.49
CA ASN A 23 27.45 -17.50 -32.22
C ASN A 23 26.76 -18.67 -31.50
N GLU A 24 27.09 -19.91 -31.86
CA GLU A 24 26.59 -21.10 -31.16
C GLU A 24 27.07 -21.15 -29.71
N ASN A 25 28.32 -20.79 -29.45
CA ASN A 25 28.88 -20.76 -28.10
C ASN A 25 28.24 -19.66 -27.26
N LEU A 26 28.13 -18.44 -27.79
CA LEU A 26 27.47 -17.31 -27.11
C LEU A 26 26.00 -17.62 -26.79
N SER A 27 25.31 -18.31 -27.71
CA SER A 27 23.92 -18.74 -27.49
C SER A 27 23.78 -19.73 -26.34
N LYS A 28 24.73 -20.68 -26.21
CA LYS A 28 24.78 -21.63 -25.08
C LYS A 28 25.06 -20.92 -23.76
N GLU A 29 26.02 -20.00 -23.73
CA GLU A 29 26.34 -19.19 -22.54
C GLU A 29 25.15 -18.34 -22.09
N LEU A 30 24.47 -17.68 -23.03
CA LEU A 30 23.25 -16.90 -22.73
C LEU A 30 22.13 -17.76 -22.14
N SER A 31 21.96 -19.00 -22.62
CA SER A 31 20.99 -19.94 -22.07
C SER A 31 21.31 -20.32 -20.63
N LEU A 32 22.58 -20.62 -20.34
CA LEU A 32 23.10 -20.91 -18.99
C LEU A 32 22.98 -19.72 -18.03
N ILE A 33 23.23 -18.50 -18.51
CA ILE A 33 23.08 -17.27 -17.70
C ILE A 33 21.59 -17.02 -17.40
N LYS A 34 20.71 -17.15 -18.41
CA LYS A 34 19.26 -16.99 -18.24
C LYS A 34 18.68 -18.01 -17.25
N SER A 35 19.14 -19.26 -17.26
CA SER A 35 18.67 -20.29 -16.31
C SER A 35 19.12 -19.97 -14.87
N LYS A 36 20.36 -19.50 -14.68
CA LYS A 36 20.89 -19.06 -13.37
C LYS A 36 20.20 -17.77 -12.85
N LEU A 37 19.73 -16.91 -13.73
CA LEU A 37 19.01 -15.68 -13.35
C LEU A 37 17.56 -15.95 -12.94
N LYS A 38 16.89 -16.94 -13.56
CA LYS A 38 15.50 -17.31 -13.25
C LYS A 38 15.32 -17.84 -11.82
N THR A 39 16.36 -18.33 -11.17
CA THR A 39 16.29 -18.88 -9.80
C THR A 39 16.55 -17.87 -8.68
N LYS A 40 16.96 -16.62 -8.98
CA LYS A 40 17.28 -15.60 -7.96
C LYS A 40 16.14 -14.68 -7.53
N ASN A 41 14.93 -14.83 -8.09
CA ASN A 41 13.79 -13.96 -7.80
C ASN A 41 12.63 -14.68 -7.11
N THR A 42 12.89 -15.31 -5.98
CA THR A 42 11.89 -15.38 -4.92
C THR A 42 12.39 -14.52 -3.77
N LYS A 43 12.25 -13.18 -3.90
CA LYS A 43 12.15 -12.36 -2.69
C LYS A 43 11.07 -13.03 -1.84
N PRO A 44 11.33 -13.38 -0.57
CA PRO A 44 10.27 -13.87 0.29
C PRO A 44 9.15 -12.83 0.20
N LYS A 45 7.92 -13.28 -0.11
CA LYS A 45 6.74 -12.41 -0.04
C LYS A 45 6.77 -11.85 1.37
N SER A 46 7.21 -10.60 1.51
CA SER A 46 7.16 -9.87 2.78
C SER A 46 5.70 -9.93 3.19
N THR A 47 5.41 -10.73 4.21
CA THR A 47 4.10 -10.69 4.86
C THR A 47 3.87 -9.22 5.19
N PRO A 48 2.86 -8.57 4.62
CA PRO A 48 2.66 -7.14 4.81
C PRO A 48 2.61 -6.90 6.31
N ILE A 49 3.54 -6.10 6.81
CA ILE A 49 3.59 -5.71 8.21
C ILE A 49 2.21 -5.15 8.53
N ARG A 50 1.46 -5.82 9.42
CA ARG A 50 0.18 -5.31 9.89
C ARG A 50 0.49 -4.06 10.71
N PHE A 51 0.22 -2.89 10.12
CA PHE A 51 0.31 -1.57 10.79
C PHE A 51 -0.77 -1.35 11.85
N TYR A 52 -1.52 -2.38 12.24
CA TYR A 52 -2.55 -2.27 13.25
C TYR A 52 -1.92 -2.31 14.65
N LEU A 53 -2.44 -1.47 15.53
CA LEU A 53 -2.03 -1.44 16.92
C LEU A 53 -2.36 -2.78 17.59
N ASN A 54 -1.41 -3.31 18.36
CA ASN A 54 -1.69 -4.47 19.21
C ASN A 54 -2.56 -4.06 20.42
N GLU A 55 -3.18 -5.03 21.11
CA GLU A 55 -4.08 -4.74 22.24
C GLU A 55 -3.43 -3.93 23.37
N LYS A 56 -2.15 -4.20 23.67
CA LYS A 56 -1.41 -3.46 24.72
C LYS A 56 -1.28 -1.99 24.33
N THR A 57 -0.93 -1.72 23.08
CA THR A 57 -0.83 -0.37 22.53
C THR A 57 -2.20 0.30 22.46
N ILE A 58 -3.27 -0.41 22.08
CA ILE A 58 -4.64 0.13 22.10
C ILE A 58 -5.02 0.57 23.52
N LYS A 59 -4.75 -0.25 24.54
CA LYS A 59 -5.01 0.10 25.95
C LYS A 59 -4.22 1.34 26.38
N LEU A 60 -2.96 1.45 25.97
CA LEU A 60 -2.13 2.62 26.26
C LEU A 60 -2.68 3.88 25.58
N VAL A 61 -3.02 3.80 24.29
CA VAL A 61 -3.60 4.92 23.53
C VAL A 61 -4.90 5.40 24.18
N LYS A 62 -5.80 4.50 24.57
CA LYS A 62 -7.03 4.86 25.30
C LYS A 62 -6.73 5.65 26.58
N ARG A 63 -5.76 5.22 27.39
CA ARG A 63 -5.34 5.95 28.60
C ARG A 63 -4.78 7.34 28.26
N CYS A 64 -4.01 7.47 27.18
CA CYS A 64 -3.49 8.76 26.74
C CYS A 64 -4.62 9.69 26.28
N ILE A 65 -5.64 9.18 25.58
CA ILE A 65 -6.82 9.96 25.18
C ILE A 65 -7.56 10.48 26.41
N THR A 66 -7.81 9.62 27.41
CA THR A 66 -8.48 10.05 28.65
C THR A 66 -7.68 11.14 29.39
N LYS A 67 -6.34 11.00 29.44
CA LYS A 67 -5.48 12.05 30.01
C LYS A 67 -5.54 13.34 29.20
N LEU A 68 -5.55 13.25 27.88
CA LEU A 68 -5.65 14.41 26.99
C LEU A 68 -6.98 15.12 27.17
N GLN A 69 -8.10 14.39 27.25
CA GLN A 69 -9.43 14.96 27.54
C GLN A 69 -9.45 15.76 28.85
N ALA A 70 -8.72 15.33 29.87
CA ALA A 70 -8.63 16.06 31.14
C ALA A 70 -7.78 17.35 31.05
N ILE A 71 -6.79 17.39 30.15
CA ILE A 71 -5.87 18.55 29.99
C ILE A 71 -6.44 19.55 28.97
N ASP A 72 -6.88 19.06 27.82
CA ASP A 72 -7.51 19.80 26.73
C ASP A 72 -8.72 19.01 26.23
N PRO A 73 -9.94 19.37 26.70
CA PRO A 73 -11.16 18.69 26.31
C PRO A 73 -11.39 18.68 24.79
N ILE A 74 -11.05 19.76 24.08
CA ILE A 74 -11.32 19.87 22.63
C ILE A 74 -10.44 18.87 21.88
N SER A 75 -9.13 18.92 22.10
CA SER A 75 -8.19 17.99 21.45
C SER A 75 -8.44 16.55 21.88
N GLY A 76 -8.76 16.34 23.16
CA GLY A 76 -9.08 15.02 23.70
C GLY A 76 -10.30 14.39 23.03
N TRP A 77 -11.41 15.12 22.94
CA TRP A 77 -12.62 14.66 22.25
C TRP A 77 -12.38 14.46 20.75
N PHE A 78 -11.60 15.33 20.11
CA PHE A 78 -11.23 15.17 18.71
C PHE A 78 -10.51 13.84 18.45
N VAL A 79 -9.48 13.52 19.25
CA VAL A 79 -8.73 12.25 19.10
C VAL A 79 -9.58 11.05 19.50
N TYR A 80 -10.44 11.19 20.51
CA TYR A 80 -11.39 10.14 20.89
C TYR A 80 -12.31 9.76 19.72
N ILE A 81 -12.95 10.75 19.10
CA ILE A 81 -13.82 10.55 17.94
C ILE A 81 -13.05 9.90 16.78
N LEU A 82 -11.83 10.33 16.48
CA LEU A 82 -11.01 9.67 15.46
C LEU A 82 -10.78 8.19 15.78
N SER A 83 -10.50 7.88 17.05
CA SER A 83 -10.17 6.51 17.48
C SER A 83 -11.34 5.52 17.39
N ILE A 84 -12.57 5.98 17.63
CA ILE A 84 -13.77 5.10 17.61
C ILE A 84 -14.38 5.00 16.21
N THR A 85 -14.22 6.03 15.37
CA THR A 85 -14.85 6.10 14.05
C THR A 85 -13.96 5.61 12.92
N GLY A 86 -12.64 5.73 13.09
CA GLY A 86 -11.67 5.50 12.03
C GLY A 86 -11.75 6.53 10.89
N CYS A 87 -12.43 7.67 11.09
CA CYS A 87 -12.46 8.76 10.12
C CYS A 87 -11.10 9.47 10.05
N ARG A 88 -10.85 10.17 8.95
CA ARG A 88 -9.68 11.06 8.81
C ARG A 88 -9.94 12.37 9.55
N GLY A 89 -8.86 13.01 10.02
CA GLY A 89 -8.94 14.32 10.68
C GLY A 89 -9.74 15.36 9.88
N VAL A 90 -9.48 15.45 8.58
CA VAL A 90 -10.20 16.36 7.66
C VAL A 90 -11.69 16.04 7.52
N GLU A 91 -12.10 14.77 7.66
CA GLU A 91 -13.51 14.38 7.58
C GLU A 91 -14.26 14.86 8.82
N ILE A 92 -13.65 14.73 10.00
CA ILE A 92 -14.21 15.23 11.27
C ILE A 92 -14.21 16.75 11.32
N GLN A 93 -13.15 17.41 10.84
CA GLN A 93 -13.07 18.89 10.81
C GLN A 93 -14.16 19.54 9.95
N ASN A 94 -14.69 18.83 8.95
CA ASN A 94 -15.72 19.34 8.05
C ASN A 94 -17.16 19.11 8.57
N VAL A 95 -17.33 18.43 9.70
CA VAL A 95 -18.63 18.21 10.32
C VAL A 95 -19.20 19.55 10.82
N LYS A 96 -20.47 19.79 10.52
CA LYS A 96 -21.21 20.98 10.98
C LYS A 96 -22.18 20.59 12.09
N LEU A 97 -22.68 21.59 12.83
CA LEU A 97 -23.70 21.36 13.87
C LEU A 97 -24.97 20.66 13.32
N ALA A 98 -25.36 20.91 12.07
CA ALA A 98 -26.50 20.25 11.42
C ALA A 98 -26.27 18.75 11.12
N ASP A 99 -25.02 18.31 11.18
CA ASP A 99 -24.63 16.91 11.03
C ASP A 99 -24.65 16.16 12.38
N ILE A 100 -24.91 16.87 13.48
CA ILE A 100 -24.99 16.32 14.84
C ILE A 100 -26.46 16.25 15.26
N SER A 101 -26.89 15.09 15.70
CA SER A 101 -28.24 14.87 16.22
C SER A 101 -28.15 14.36 17.66
N GLN A 102 -28.95 14.93 18.56
CA GLN A 102 -29.10 14.39 19.90
C GLN A 102 -30.20 13.33 19.88
N GLU A 103 -29.92 12.17 20.45
CA GLU A 103 -30.83 11.04 20.58
C GLU A 103 -31.00 10.71 22.06
N LYS A 104 -32.17 10.19 22.43
CA LYS A 104 -32.43 9.67 23.77
C LYS A 104 -32.75 8.19 23.68
N SER A 105 -32.07 7.39 24.48
CA SER A 105 -32.42 5.98 24.64
C SER A 105 -33.68 5.84 25.49
N ASN A 106 -34.28 4.64 25.46
CA ASN A 106 -35.42 4.27 26.29
C ASN A 106 -35.13 4.41 27.80
N ASN A 107 -33.86 4.48 28.19
CA ASN A 107 -33.41 4.65 29.57
C ASN A 107 -33.10 6.12 29.94
N ASP A 108 -33.56 7.10 29.15
CA ASP A 108 -33.25 8.54 29.29
C ASP A 108 -31.76 8.92 29.15
N GLU A 109 -30.91 7.97 28.79
CA GLU A 109 -29.52 8.26 28.42
C GLU A 109 -29.47 9.09 27.13
N VAL A 110 -28.73 10.19 27.18
CA VAL A 110 -28.52 11.09 26.05
C VAL A 110 -27.31 10.63 25.25
N PHE A 111 -27.50 10.52 23.94
CA PHE A 111 -26.46 10.22 22.99
C PHE A 111 -26.40 11.26 21.89
N TYR A 112 -25.25 11.38 21.26
CA TYR A 112 -25.11 12.19 20.06
C TYR A 112 -24.75 11.28 18.89
N SER A 113 -25.50 11.41 17.79
CA SER A 113 -25.18 10.84 16.50
C SER A 113 -24.45 11.87 15.63
N LEU A 114 -23.28 11.46 15.13
CA LEU A 114 -22.48 12.26 14.21
C LEU A 114 -22.67 11.72 12.79
N ARG A 115 -23.02 12.55 11.80
CA ARG A 115 -23.03 12.17 10.39
C ARG A 115 -21.77 12.67 9.69
N VAL A 116 -20.80 11.78 9.50
CA VAL A 116 -19.52 12.15 8.85
C VAL A 116 -19.54 11.79 7.37
N ASN A 117 -19.30 12.79 6.52
CA ASN A 117 -19.13 12.58 5.07
C ASN A 117 -17.72 12.04 4.78
N VAL A 118 -17.61 10.72 4.62
CA VAL A 118 -16.34 10.08 4.30
C VAL A 118 -16.23 9.89 2.80
N ALA A 119 -15.16 10.42 2.19
CA ALA A 119 -14.91 10.23 0.77
C ALA A 119 -14.39 8.81 0.52
N LYS A 120 -15.16 7.98 -0.21
CA LYS A 120 -14.71 6.69 -0.72
C LYS A 120 -14.81 6.64 -2.24
N LYS A 121 -13.66 6.70 -2.90
CA LYS A 121 -13.49 6.81 -4.37
C LYS A 121 -14.25 8.02 -4.97
N ARG A 122 -13.92 8.38 -6.21
CA ARG A 122 -14.29 9.65 -6.87
C ARG A 122 -15.81 9.98 -6.92
N THR A 123 -16.71 9.09 -6.50
CA THR A 123 -18.16 9.23 -6.72
C THR A 123 -19.06 8.77 -5.56
N SER A 124 -18.54 8.33 -4.41
CA SER A 124 -19.41 7.91 -3.29
C SER A 124 -19.00 8.50 -1.94
N ILE A 125 -19.98 9.09 -1.25
CA ILE A 125 -19.88 9.54 0.14
C ILE A 125 -20.54 8.46 1.00
N CYS A 126 -19.89 8.04 2.07
CA CYS A 126 -20.53 7.20 3.08
C CYS A 126 -20.69 7.97 4.39
N ILE A 127 -21.89 7.93 4.95
CA ILE A 127 -22.21 8.48 6.27
C ILE A 127 -21.82 7.43 7.32
N ARG A 128 -21.04 7.82 8.31
CA ARG A 128 -20.75 7.02 9.51
C ARG A 128 -21.52 7.62 10.65
N GLU A 129 -22.48 6.89 11.20
CA GLU A 129 -23.13 7.23 12.46
C GLU A 129 -22.26 6.78 13.62
N VAL A 130 -22.13 7.66 14.61
CA VAL A 130 -21.24 7.48 15.74
C VAL A 130 -22.02 7.90 16.96
N VAL A 131 -22.21 6.96 17.89
CA VAL A 131 -22.87 7.21 19.17
C VAL A 131 -21.80 7.65 20.17
N ILE A 132 -21.95 8.86 20.71
CA ILE A 132 -21.11 9.40 21.79
C ILE A 132 -21.99 9.53 23.04
N SER A 133 -21.56 8.91 24.14
CA SER A 133 -22.18 8.96 25.47
C SER A 133 -21.29 9.71 26.46
#